data_AF-A0A843LP11-F1
#
_entry.id   AF-A0A843LP11-F1
#
_cell.length_a   1.000
_cell.length_b   1.000
_cell.length_c   1.000
_cell.angle_alpha   90.00
_cell.angle_beta   90.00
_cell.angle_gamma   90.00
#
_symmetry.space_group_name_H-M   'P 1'
#
loop_
_entity.id
_entity.type
_entity.pdbx_description
1 polymer ?
#
loop_
_entity_poly.entity_id
_entity_poly.type
_entity_poly.pdbx_seq_one_letter_code
_entity_poly.pdbx_strand_id
1 'polypeptide(L)'
;MSWGHIPFIAAAVLLVIILASAGCAELPPGGSTGQSGGIPPTEEQSSGQGYNPGYLTPATPYPTAAPDVLAAPTLNRFSDTVPTTDPYVTIYQKKTKFEQTIEAYSFNLTRPPLIIEFDVEPKMITREKHTTSSYGDKDEIVVTQRYPSEDAWFRVIVRDSATGKILAEDGFGKGFSADTHKMIFIGKYGDYLLEFSGNEVTVDIQVRVGGV
;
A
#
# COMPACT_ATOMS: atom_id res chain seq x y z
N MET A 1 45.46 -5.62 -44.06
CA MET A 1 44.42 -4.80 -44.72
C MET A 1 43.41 -4.40 -43.68
N SER A 2 43.34 -3.10 -43.42
CA SER A 2 42.40 -2.43 -42.52
C SER A 2 41.03 -2.36 -43.20
N TRP A 3 39.95 -2.68 -42.49
CA TRP A 3 38.64 -2.06 -42.69
C TRP A 3 37.64 -2.59 -41.65
N GLY A 4 36.95 -1.71 -40.92
CA GLY A 4 35.70 -2.13 -40.28
C GLY A 4 35.14 -1.29 -39.13
N HIS A 5 35.95 -0.57 -38.34
CA HIS A 5 35.46 -0.03 -37.05
C HIS A 5 35.31 1.49 -36.96
N ILE A 6 35.56 2.22 -38.05
CA ILE A 6 35.56 3.70 -38.04
C ILE A 6 34.17 4.36 -38.18
N PRO A 7 33.09 3.76 -38.77
CA PRO A 7 31.83 4.50 -38.93
C PRO A 7 30.95 4.55 -37.67
N PHE A 8 31.15 3.66 -36.69
CA PHE A 8 30.26 3.56 -35.52
C PHE A 8 30.61 4.55 -34.39
N ILE A 9 31.88 4.89 -34.24
CA ILE A 9 32.35 5.81 -33.19
C ILE A 9 31.97 7.27 -33.53
N ALA A 10 31.94 7.63 -34.82
CA ALA A 10 31.55 8.97 -35.27
C ALA A 10 30.07 9.29 -35.02
N ALA A 11 29.17 8.29 -35.09
CA ALA A 11 27.74 8.48 -34.82
C ALA A 11 27.44 8.65 -33.32
N ALA A 12 28.19 7.96 -32.44
CA ALA A 12 28.01 8.05 -31.00
C ALA A 12 28.49 9.39 -30.41
N VAL A 13 29.55 9.98 -30.96
CA VAL A 13 30.07 11.29 -30.49
C VAL A 13 29.17 12.45 -30.93
N LEU A 14 28.51 12.35 -32.09
CA LEU A 14 27.59 13.38 -32.58
C LEU A 14 26.29 13.47 -31.75
N LEU A 15 25.84 12.35 -31.17
CA LEU A 15 24.60 12.28 -30.40
C LEU A 15 24.77 12.82 -28.97
N VAL A 16 25.98 12.75 -28.41
CA VAL A 16 26.31 13.30 -27.07
C VAL A 16 26.47 14.82 -27.09
N ILE A 17 26.80 15.43 -28.24
CA ILE A 17 26.98 16.88 -28.36
C ILE A 17 25.64 17.64 -28.45
N ILE A 18 24.54 16.97 -28.83
CA ILE A 18 23.23 17.62 -29.05
C ILE A 18 22.39 17.75 -27.76
N LEU A 19 22.69 17.01 -26.68
CA LEU A 19 21.92 17.07 -25.42
C LEU A 19 22.42 18.10 -24.39
N ALA A 20 23.46 18.89 -24.71
CA ALA A 20 24.10 19.81 -23.76
C ALA A 20 23.73 21.30 -23.93
N SER A 21 22.71 21.65 -24.72
CA SER A 21 22.41 23.06 -25.05
C SER A 21 20.92 23.41 -25.13
N ALA A 22 20.23 23.34 -23.98
CA ALA A 22 19.10 24.20 -23.64
C ALA A 22 19.00 24.21 -22.10
N GLY A 23 19.47 25.20 -21.34
CA GLY A 23 19.40 26.64 -21.56
C GLY A 23 18.20 27.17 -20.76
N CYS A 24 18.45 27.67 -19.54
CA CYS A 24 17.47 28.42 -18.75
C CYS A 24 16.94 29.60 -19.57
N ALA A 25 15.62 29.83 -19.57
CA ALA A 25 15.02 31.06 -20.06
C ALA A 25 14.02 31.60 -19.02
N GLU A 26 14.25 32.87 -18.70
CA GLU A 26 13.66 33.70 -17.66
C GLU A 26 12.35 34.35 -18.16
N LEU A 27 11.48 34.73 -17.21
CA LEU A 27 10.14 35.31 -17.39
C LEU A 27 10.12 36.60 -18.24
N PRO A 28 9.05 36.88 -19.02
CA PRO A 28 8.69 38.24 -19.38
C PRO A 28 7.72 38.88 -18.35
N PRO A 29 7.78 40.21 -18.14
CA PRO A 29 7.02 40.93 -17.12
C PRO A 29 5.64 41.40 -17.59
N GLY A 30 4.68 41.41 -16.67
CA GLY A 30 3.63 42.44 -16.48
C GLY A 30 2.55 42.65 -17.55
N GLY A 31 1.28 42.49 -17.13
CA GLY A 31 0.11 43.06 -17.83
C GLY A 31 -1.19 42.80 -17.07
N SER A 32 -1.83 43.85 -16.58
CA SER A 32 -2.88 43.84 -15.56
C SER A 32 -4.33 43.82 -16.08
N THR A 33 -5.22 43.42 -15.18
CA THR A 33 -6.59 43.94 -14.90
C THR A 33 -7.78 43.68 -15.84
N GLY A 34 -8.82 43.09 -15.22
CA GLY A 34 -10.26 43.33 -15.44
C GLY A 34 -11.07 42.04 -15.57
N GLN A 35 -12.25 41.80 -14.97
CA GLN A 35 -13.06 42.40 -13.91
C GLN A 35 -14.27 41.46 -13.67
N SER A 36 -14.56 41.18 -12.40
CA SER A 36 -15.87 40.88 -11.74
C SER A 36 -16.88 39.84 -12.28
N GLY A 37 -17.16 38.80 -11.47
CA GLY A 37 -18.43 38.69 -10.72
C GLY A 37 -19.56 37.77 -11.25
N GLY A 38 -19.87 36.68 -10.49
CA GLY A 38 -21.19 36.02 -10.49
C GLY A 38 -21.18 34.52 -10.08
N ILE A 39 -21.91 34.13 -9.02
CA ILE A 39 -22.18 32.75 -8.53
C ILE A 39 -23.67 32.72 -8.07
N PRO A 40 -24.43 31.58 -7.94
CA PRO A 40 -24.79 30.43 -8.82
C PRO A 40 -26.37 30.25 -8.87
N PRO A 41 -27.03 29.08 -9.17
CA PRO A 41 -26.99 27.75 -8.48
C PRO A 41 -26.89 26.50 -9.43
N THR A 42 -26.17 25.44 -9.04
CA THR A 42 -26.61 24.15 -8.47
C THR A 42 -27.53 23.29 -9.35
N GLU A 43 -26.98 22.22 -9.91
CA GLU A 43 -27.63 20.91 -9.96
C GLU A 43 -26.64 19.85 -9.45
N GLU A 44 -27.08 19.11 -8.44
CA GLU A 44 -26.40 17.97 -7.84
C GLU A 44 -26.54 16.74 -8.75
N GLN A 45 -25.45 15.98 -8.94
CA GLN A 45 -25.62 14.53 -8.93
C GLN A 45 -24.41 13.83 -8.32
N SER A 46 -24.66 13.34 -7.12
CA SER A 46 -23.84 12.46 -6.30
C SER A 46 -23.56 11.12 -7.00
N SER A 47 -22.31 10.69 -6.96
CA SER A 47 -21.98 9.29 -6.63
C SER A 47 -20.48 9.10 -6.35
N GLY A 48 -20.15 8.83 -5.09
CA GLY A 48 -18.99 7.99 -4.72
C GLY A 48 -17.63 8.67 -4.52
N GLN A 49 -17.54 9.71 -3.68
CA GLN A 49 -16.23 10.15 -3.19
C GLN A 49 -15.90 9.45 -1.87
N GLY A 50 -14.86 8.60 -1.91
CA GLY A 50 -14.17 8.15 -0.72
C GLY A 50 -13.69 9.35 0.09
N TYR A 51 -13.99 9.34 1.39
CA TYR A 51 -13.56 10.37 2.32
C TYR A 51 -12.04 10.30 2.50
N ASN A 52 -11.31 11.16 1.82
CA ASN A 52 -9.88 11.37 2.05
C ASN A 52 -9.73 12.60 2.95
N PRO A 53 -9.38 12.44 4.24
CA PRO A 53 -9.25 13.57 5.17
C PRO A 53 -8.03 14.46 4.89
N GLY A 54 -7.23 14.18 3.85
CA GLY A 54 -6.22 15.11 3.32
C GLY A 54 -4.92 15.19 4.13
N TYR A 55 -4.72 14.31 5.11
CA TYR A 55 -3.53 14.35 5.98
C TYR A 55 -2.35 13.50 5.49
N LEU A 56 -2.49 12.77 4.39
CA LEU A 56 -1.44 11.89 3.88
C LEU A 56 -0.93 12.33 2.51
N THR A 57 0.39 12.38 2.37
CA THR A 57 1.09 12.70 1.12
C THR A 57 1.67 11.42 0.48
N PRO A 58 1.42 11.14 -0.82
CA PRO A 58 2.02 10.01 -1.54
C PRO A 58 3.56 10.00 -1.56
N ALA A 59 4.20 8.82 -1.46
CA ALA A 59 5.67 8.65 -1.49
C ALA A 59 6.14 7.35 -2.19
N THR A 60 7.46 7.16 -2.39
CA THR A 60 8.08 5.99 -3.06
C THR A 60 8.66 4.94 -2.08
N PRO A 61 8.58 3.61 -2.38
CA PRO A 61 8.96 2.50 -1.49
C PRO A 61 10.49 2.19 -1.40
N TYR A 62 10.93 1.43 -0.37
CA TYR A 62 12.35 1.22 -0.01
C TYR A 62 12.79 -0.28 0.00
N PRO A 63 14.03 -0.66 -0.42
CA PRO A 63 14.45 -2.07 -0.58
C PRO A 63 14.71 -2.85 0.74
N THR A 64 14.53 -4.18 0.75
CA THR A 64 14.50 -5.08 1.95
C THR A 64 15.61 -6.17 1.96
N ALA A 65 16.19 -6.42 3.14
CA ALA A 65 16.88 -7.68 3.52
C ALA A 65 16.34 -8.17 4.89
N ALA A 66 16.14 -9.47 5.06
CA ALA A 66 15.42 -10.11 6.18
C ALA A 66 16.30 -10.43 7.41
N PRO A 67 15.77 -10.38 8.64
CA PRO A 67 15.77 -11.60 9.47
C PRO A 67 14.66 -11.78 10.56
N ASP A 68 14.57 -13.05 10.94
CA ASP A 68 14.06 -13.87 12.08
C ASP A 68 13.43 -13.28 13.37
N VAL A 69 12.45 -14.03 13.90
CA VAL A 69 11.54 -13.71 15.03
C VAL A 69 11.68 -14.70 16.18
N LEU A 70 11.59 -14.24 17.44
CA LEU A 70 11.25 -15.08 18.60
C LEU A 70 10.24 -14.37 19.52
N ALA A 71 9.19 -15.08 19.94
CA ALA A 71 8.04 -14.59 20.73
C ALA A 71 7.93 -15.26 22.12
N ALA A 72 7.24 -14.61 23.07
CA ALA A 72 6.81 -15.18 24.36
C ALA A 72 5.61 -14.37 24.97
N PRO A 73 4.85 -14.86 26.00
CA PRO A 73 3.40 -15.10 25.90
C PRO A 73 2.48 -14.23 26.81
N THR A 74 1.17 -14.42 26.62
CA THR A 74 -0.01 -13.65 27.07
C THR A 74 -0.59 -14.02 28.45
N LEU A 75 -1.30 -13.08 29.09
CA LEU A 75 -2.21 -13.35 30.23
C LEU A 75 -3.48 -12.47 30.17
N ASN A 76 -4.66 -13.12 30.24
CA ASN A 76 -6.00 -12.53 30.17
C ASN A 76 -6.44 -11.88 31.50
N ARG A 77 -7.13 -10.74 31.42
CA ARG A 77 -7.97 -10.17 32.50
C ARG A 77 -9.26 -9.60 31.90
N PHE A 78 -10.42 -10.07 32.37
CA PHE A 78 -11.73 -9.51 32.02
C PHE A 78 -11.97 -8.20 32.80
N SER A 79 -12.57 -7.18 32.20
CA SER A 79 -13.09 -5.99 32.93
C SER A 79 -14.25 -5.29 32.19
N ASP A 80 -15.06 -4.65 33.02
CA ASP A 80 -16.38 -4.04 32.80
C ASP A 80 -16.52 -3.13 31.59
N THR A 81 -17.64 -3.25 30.86
CA THR A 81 -17.97 -2.38 29.73
C THR A 81 -18.62 -1.08 30.22
N VAL A 82 -17.80 -0.16 30.72
CA VAL A 82 -18.05 1.28 30.59
C VAL A 82 -18.23 1.56 29.09
N PRO A 83 -19.12 2.47 28.63
CA PRO A 83 -19.09 2.91 27.23
C PRO A 83 -17.70 3.47 26.97
N THR A 84 -16.87 2.66 26.31
CA THR A 84 -15.52 3.01 25.93
C THR A 84 -15.67 4.12 24.91
N THR A 85 -15.51 5.38 25.34
CA THR A 85 -15.10 6.43 24.44
C THR A 85 -13.86 5.89 23.74
N ASP A 86 -13.97 5.58 22.45
CA ASP A 86 -12.85 5.05 21.67
C ASP A 86 -11.69 6.04 21.84
N PRO A 87 -10.62 5.65 22.55
CA PRO A 87 -9.52 6.56 22.82
C PRO A 87 -8.67 6.74 21.57
N TYR A 88 -9.11 6.28 20.40
CA TYR A 88 -8.40 6.40 19.15
C TYR A 88 -9.18 7.20 18.11
N VAL A 89 -8.43 7.96 17.30
CA VAL A 89 -8.96 8.77 16.20
C VAL A 89 -8.54 8.13 14.88
N THR A 90 -9.50 7.87 13.99
CA THR A 90 -9.21 7.37 12.63
C THR A 90 -8.67 8.50 11.77
N ILE A 91 -7.46 8.32 11.25
CA ILE A 91 -6.78 9.30 10.37
C ILE A 91 -6.79 8.87 8.90
N TYR A 92 -7.04 7.60 8.64
CA TYR A 92 -7.18 7.07 7.29
C TYR A 92 -8.08 5.84 7.30
N GLN A 93 -8.97 5.76 6.31
CA GLN A 93 -9.76 4.58 6.06
C GLN A 93 -9.99 4.44 4.56
N LYS A 94 -9.70 3.25 4.03
CA LYS A 94 -9.89 2.97 2.60
C LYS A 94 -10.08 1.49 2.36
N LYS A 95 -11.19 1.15 1.70
CA LYS A 95 -11.35 -0.15 1.06
C LYS A 95 -10.98 -0.03 -0.42
N THR A 96 -9.95 -0.77 -0.86
CA THR A 96 -9.46 -0.70 -2.23
C THR A 96 -8.93 -2.03 -2.73
N LYS A 97 -8.97 -2.21 -4.05
CA LYS A 97 -8.35 -3.33 -4.72
C LYS A 97 -6.87 -3.03 -4.99
N PHE A 98 -5.99 -3.99 -4.73
CA PHE A 98 -4.59 -3.94 -5.11
C PHE A 98 -4.34 -4.94 -6.24
N GLU A 99 -3.86 -4.44 -7.38
CA GLU A 99 -3.48 -5.21 -8.57
C GLU A 99 -2.04 -4.83 -8.93
N GLN A 100 -1.07 -5.42 -8.24
CA GLN A 100 0.34 -5.03 -8.28
C GLN A 100 0.55 -3.54 -7.96
N THR A 101 -0.23 -3.04 -6.99
CA THR A 101 -0.25 -1.62 -6.62
C THR A 101 0.56 -1.40 -5.35
N ILE A 102 1.19 -0.22 -5.27
CA ILE A 102 1.89 0.25 -4.08
C ILE A 102 1.39 1.67 -3.78
N GLU A 103 0.98 1.91 -2.55
CA GLU A 103 0.60 3.21 -2.02
C GLU A 103 1.46 3.49 -0.79
N ALA A 104 1.95 4.71 -0.63
CA ALA A 104 2.71 5.08 0.56
C ALA A 104 2.30 6.46 1.07
N TYR A 105 2.41 6.64 2.37
CA TYR A 105 1.88 7.79 3.08
C TYR A 105 2.80 8.18 4.24
N SER A 106 3.18 9.45 4.30
CA SER A 106 3.93 9.99 5.44
C SER A 106 3.00 10.49 6.54
N PHE A 107 3.35 10.25 7.80
CA PHE A 107 2.58 10.70 8.95
C PHE A 107 3.49 11.01 10.15
N ASN A 108 3.31 12.20 10.74
CA ASN A 108 3.98 12.59 11.98
C ASN A 108 3.11 12.20 13.19
N LEU A 109 3.51 11.14 13.91
CA LEU A 109 2.80 10.66 15.09
C LEU A 109 3.22 11.45 16.33
N THR A 110 2.42 12.48 16.64
CA THR A 110 2.56 13.27 17.87
C THR A 110 1.86 12.64 19.08
N ARG A 111 0.86 11.80 18.83
CA ARG A 111 0.03 11.15 19.86
C ARG A 111 -0.02 9.64 19.64
N PRO A 112 0.95 8.89 20.19
CA PRO A 112 0.91 7.43 20.16
C PRO A 112 -0.34 6.88 20.88
N PRO A 113 -0.77 5.66 20.54
CA PRO A 113 -0.17 4.76 19.56
C PRO A 113 -0.64 5.05 18.13
N LEU A 114 0.09 4.56 17.13
CA LEU A 114 -0.40 4.36 15.77
C LEU A 114 -0.85 2.91 15.64
N ILE A 115 -2.08 2.71 15.19
CA ILE A 115 -2.72 1.42 14.99
C ILE A 115 -3.11 1.32 13.53
N ILE A 116 -2.66 0.27 12.84
CA ILE A 116 -3.03 -0.01 11.46
C ILE A 116 -3.75 -1.35 11.46
N GLU A 117 -5.04 -1.35 11.20
CA GLU A 117 -5.86 -2.54 11.02
C GLU A 117 -6.15 -2.75 9.55
N PHE A 118 -6.15 -4.00 9.12
CA PHE A 118 -6.52 -4.33 7.75
C PHE A 118 -7.22 -5.68 7.64
N ASP A 119 -8.24 -5.70 6.79
CA ASP A 119 -9.00 -6.88 6.40
C ASP A 119 -8.76 -7.21 4.93
N VAL A 120 -8.27 -8.41 4.64
CA VAL A 120 -7.89 -8.87 3.30
C VAL A 120 -8.92 -9.84 2.75
N GLU A 121 -9.46 -9.50 1.59
CA GLU A 121 -10.30 -10.36 0.75
C GLU A 121 -9.47 -10.81 -0.48
N PRO A 122 -8.81 -11.98 -0.44
CA PRO A 122 -8.03 -12.46 -1.57
C PRO A 122 -8.94 -12.98 -2.69
N LYS A 123 -8.46 -12.86 -3.93
CA LYS A 123 -9.08 -13.51 -5.08
C LYS A 123 -9.08 -15.03 -4.85
N MET A 124 -10.26 -15.64 -4.92
CA MET A 124 -10.41 -17.09 -4.78
C MET A 124 -10.29 -17.77 -6.14
N ILE A 125 -9.51 -18.84 -6.22
CA ILE A 125 -9.41 -19.75 -7.35
C ILE A 125 -10.04 -21.10 -7.02
N THR A 126 -10.47 -21.81 -8.06
CA THR A 126 -11.04 -23.15 -7.96
C THR A 126 -10.08 -24.14 -8.57
N ARG A 127 -9.78 -25.23 -7.85
CA ARG A 127 -9.01 -26.36 -8.37
C ARG A 127 -9.85 -27.63 -8.29
N GLU A 128 -9.83 -28.40 -9.37
CA GLU A 128 -10.44 -29.72 -9.43
C GLU A 128 -9.41 -30.78 -9.07
N LYS A 129 -9.76 -31.64 -8.13
CA LYS A 129 -8.94 -32.78 -7.73
C LYS A 129 -9.66 -34.05 -8.14
N HIS A 130 -9.07 -34.74 -9.10
CA HIS A 130 -9.50 -36.07 -9.51
C HIS A 130 -8.95 -37.06 -8.49
N THR A 131 -9.85 -37.82 -7.86
CA THR A 131 -9.51 -38.92 -6.98
C THR A 131 -10.33 -40.15 -7.38
N THR A 132 -9.88 -41.32 -6.98
CA THR A 132 -10.58 -42.57 -7.32
C THR A 132 -11.02 -43.21 -6.02
N SER A 133 -12.28 -43.65 -5.94
CA SER A 133 -12.76 -44.41 -4.79
C SER A 133 -11.93 -45.69 -4.62
N SER A 134 -11.48 -45.97 -3.40
CA SER A 134 -10.83 -47.24 -3.06
C SER A 134 -11.84 -48.34 -2.68
N TYR A 135 -13.14 -48.05 -2.74
CA TYR A 135 -14.24 -48.94 -2.34
C TYR A 135 -15.26 -49.12 -3.48
N GLY A 136 -15.62 -50.36 -3.79
CA GLY A 136 -16.59 -50.68 -4.86
C GLY A 136 -16.01 -50.54 -6.27
N ASP A 137 -16.88 -50.22 -7.24
CA ASP A 137 -16.46 -49.83 -8.59
C ASP A 137 -15.63 -48.54 -8.45
N LYS A 138 -14.40 -48.56 -8.97
CA LYS A 138 -13.38 -47.53 -8.78
C LYS A 138 -13.72 -46.28 -9.59
N ASP A 139 -14.82 -45.65 -9.27
CA ASP A 139 -15.34 -44.49 -9.96
C ASP A 139 -14.41 -43.30 -9.73
N GLU A 140 -14.23 -42.51 -10.79
CA GLU A 140 -13.53 -41.24 -10.75
C GLU A 140 -14.41 -40.20 -10.06
N ILE A 141 -13.91 -39.64 -8.97
CA ILE A 141 -14.55 -38.60 -8.17
C ILE A 141 -13.79 -37.30 -8.43
N VAL A 142 -14.49 -36.29 -8.95
CA VAL A 142 -13.96 -34.93 -9.08
C VAL A 142 -14.38 -34.13 -7.86
N VAL A 143 -13.41 -33.70 -7.05
CA VAL A 143 -13.63 -32.82 -5.90
C VAL A 143 -13.19 -31.40 -6.27
N THR A 144 -14.14 -30.48 -6.28
CA THR A 144 -13.87 -29.05 -6.49
C THR A 144 -13.54 -28.38 -5.16
N GLN A 145 -12.38 -27.74 -5.07
CA GLN A 145 -11.98 -27.01 -3.87
C GLN A 145 -11.58 -25.57 -4.19
N ARG A 146 -12.01 -24.63 -3.33
CA ARG A 146 -11.73 -23.20 -3.47
C ARG A 146 -10.63 -22.78 -2.50
N TYR A 147 -9.69 -21.98 -2.99
CA TYR A 147 -8.55 -21.49 -2.22
C TYR A 147 -8.22 -20.05 -2.63
N PRO A 148 -7.57 -19.26 -1.77
CA PRO A 148 -6.93 -18.03 -2.21
C PRO A 148 -5.97 -18.29 -3.37
N SER A 149 -5.93 -17.38 -4.33
CA SER A 149 -4.93 -17.38 -5.40
C SER A 149 -3.53 -17.39 -4.79
N GLU A 150 -2.62 -18.16 -5.37
CA GLU A 150 -1.21 -18.18 -4.95
C GLU A 150 -0.53 -16.82 -5.20
N ASP A 151 -1.08 -16.03 -6.14
CA ASP A 151 -0.63 -14.69 -6.46
C ASP A 151 -1.28 -13.59 -5.59
N ALA A 152 -2.26 -13.94 -4.75
CA ALA A 152 -2.92 -12.99 -3.86
C ALA A 152 -2.05 -12.69 -2.62
N TRP A 153 -1.63 -11.44 -2.46
CA TRP A 153 -0.85 -11.01 -1.31
C TRP A 153 -1.08 -9.53 -0.98
N PHE A 154 -0.87 -9.20 0.29
CA PHE A 154 -0.87 -7.83 0.80
C PHE A 154 0.27 -7.65 1.80
N ARG A 155 0.88 -6.48 1.85
CA ARG A 155 1.99 -6.16 2.75
C ARG A 155 1.87 -4.72 3.22
N VAL A 156 2.01 -4.54 4.52
CA VAL A 156 2.12 -3.26 5.20
C VAL A 156 3.52 -3.12 5.77
N ILE A 157 4.17 -2.00 5.50
CA ILE A 157 5.47 -1.65 6.10
C ILE A 157 5.34 -0.30 6.79
N VAL A 158 5.79 -0.22 8.04
CA VAL A 158 5.95 1.04 8.75
C VAL A 158 7.44 1.31 8.93
N ARG A 159 7.90 2.44 8.40
CA ARG A 159 9.30 2.86 8.47
C ARG A 159 9.45 4.15 9.25
N ASP A 160 10.57 4.30 9.93
CA ASP A 160 11.03 5.61 10.39
C ASP A 160 11.39 6.47 9.17
N SER A 161 10.80 7.66 9.03
CA SER A 161 10.98 8.51 7.86
C SER A 161 12.39 9.08 7.73
N ALA A 162 13.10 9.29 8.85
CA ALA A 162 14.44 9.87 8.84
C ALA A 162 15.52 8.85 8.44
N THR A 163 15.39 7.61 8.91
CA THR A 163 16.40 6.55 8.73
C THR A 163 16.02 5.50 7.68
N GLY A 164 14.74 5.43 7.30
CA GLY A 164 14.20 4.38 6.42
C GLY A 164 14.09 3.00 7.09
N LYS A 165 14.43 2.89 8.38
CA LYS A 165 14.41 1.64 9.13
C LYS A 165 12.99 1.11 9.24
N ILE A 166 12.78 -0.17 8.91
CA ILE A 166 11.51 -0.87 9.14
C ILE A 166 11.32 -1.02 10.65
N LEU A 167 10.21 -0.46 11.15
CA LEU A 167 9.81 -0.55 12.55
C LEU A 167 8.78 -1.65 12.77
N ALA A 168 7.92 -1.87 11.79
CA ALA A 168 6.98 -2.97 11.76
C ALA A 168 6.66 -3.37 10.32
N GLU A 169 6.36 -4.65 10.13
CA GLU A 169 5.97 -5.23 8.86
C GLU A 169 5.03 -6.41 9.11
N ASP A 170 3.90 -6.45 8.42
CA ASP A 170 2.96 -7.58 8.45
C ASP A 170 2.17 -7.61 7.13
N GLY A 171 1.38 -8.66 6.90
CA GLY A 171 0.64 -8.81 5.67
C GLY A 171 -0.14 -10.11 5.56
N PHE A 172 -0.54 -10.43 4.33
CA PHE A 172 -1.23 -11.66 3.95
C PHE A 172 -0.51 -12.27 2.75
N GLY A 173 -0.31 -13.60 2.77
CA GLY A 173 0.35 -14.33 1.68
C GLY A 173 1.85 -14.02 1.57
N LYS A 174 2.53 -14.53 0.53
CA LYS A 174 3.98 -14.31 0.30
C LYS A 174 4.91 -14.55 1.51
N GLY A 175 4.55 -15.49 2.39
CA GLY A 175 5.32 -15.80 3.60
C GLY A 175 4.76 -15.20 4.89
N PHE A 176 3.80 -14.27 4.79
CA PHE A 176 2.96 -13.90 5.91
C PHE A 176 1.88 -14.95 6.17
N SER A 177 1.26 -14.87 7.35
CA SER A 177 0.11 -15.71 7.71
C SER A 177 -1.06 -15.50 6.73
N ALA A 178 -1.90 -16.52 6.61
CA ALA A 178 -3.13 -16.47 5.83
C ALA A 178 -4.34 -15.88 6.60
N ASP A 179 -4.12 -15.32 7.80
CA ASP A 179 -5.19 -14.62 8.52
C ASP A 179 -5.61 -13.38 7.73
N THR A 180 -6.91 -13.23 7.52
CA THR A 180 -7.46 -12.12 6.74
C THR A 180 -7.58 -10.84 7.54
N HIS A 181 -7.63 -10.90 8.87
CA HIS A 181 -7.73 -9.74 9.75
C HIS A 181 -6.45 -9.59 10.58
N LYS A 182 -5.80 -8.43 10.48
CA LYS A 182 -4.50 -8.17 11.14
C LYS A 182 -4.38 -6.73 11.61
N MET A 183 -3.47 -6.54 12.57
CA MET A 183 -3.21 -5.25 13.20
C MET A 183 -1.72 -5.04 13.46
N ILE A 184 -1.21 -3.85 13.14
CA ILE A 184 0.13 -3.37 13.49
C ILE A 184 0.00 -2.24 14.52
N PHE A 185 0.90 -2.23 15.52
CA PHE A 185 0.93 -1.25 16.60
C PHE A 185 2.31 -0.58 16.71
N ILE A 186 2.34 0.76 16.76
CA ILE A 186 3.53 1.56 17.05
C ILE A 186 3.27 2.48 18.24
N GLY A 187 3.95 2.23 19.36
CA GLY A 187 3.72 2.95 20.62
C GLY A 187 4.61 4.16 20.86
N LYS A 188 5.50 4.53 19.92
CA LYS A 188 6.46 5.64 20.08
C LYS A 188 6.08 6.80 19.19
N TYR A 189 6.39 8.03 19.61
CA TYR A 189 6.25 9.21 18.75
C TYR A 189 7.32 9.19 17.65
N GLY A 190 7.04 9.83 16.51
CA GLY A 190 8.00 9.95 15.42
C GLY A 190 7.37 10.22 14.07
N ASP A 191 8.23 10.42 13.08
CA ASP A 191 7.83 10.52 11.67
C ASP A 191 7.87 9.15 11.03
N TYR A 192 6.74 8.74 10.46
CA TYR A 192 6.58 7.43 9.86
C TYR A 192 6.20 7.50 8.39
N LEU A 193 6.75 6.57 7.62
CA LEU A 193 6.32 6.25 6.28
C LEU A 193 5.58 4.91 6.31
N LEU A 194 4.29 4.95 6.01
CA LEU A 194 3.42 3.79 5.88
C LEU A 194 3.39 3.39 4.41
N GLU A 195 3.63 2.12 4.11
CA GLU A 195 3.60 1.58 2.75
C GLU A 195 2.63 0.40 2.70
N PHE A 196 1.69 0.46 1.76
CA PHE A 196 0.70 -0.58 1.49
C PHE A 196 0.93 -1.10 0.08
N SER A 197 1.17 -2.40 -0.06
CA SER A 197 1.39 -3.03 -1.35
C SER A 197 0.62 -4.33 -1.46
N GLY A 198 0.15 -4.68 -2.66
CA GLY A 198 -0.59 -5.91 -2.84
C GLY A 198 -0.86 -6.30 -4.28
N ASN A 199 -1.43 -7.49 -4.44
CA ASN A 199 -1.84 -8.06 -5.72
C ASN A 199 -3.02 -9.01 -5.52
N GLU A 200 -3.98 -9.02 -6.45
CA GLU A 200 -5.18 -9.88 -6.43
C GLU A 200 -5.93 -9.90 -5.08
N VAL A 201 -5.95 -8.77 -4.36
CA VAL A 201 -6.62 -8.63 -3.07
C VAL A 201 -7.49 -7.38 -3.06
N THR A 202 -8.61 -7.43 -2.36
CA THR A 202 -9.33 -6.24 -1.90
C THR A 202 -9.05 -6.09 -0.42
N VAL A 203 -8.64 -4.90 0.02
CA VAL A 203 -8.24 -4.66 1.41
C VAL A 203 -9.00 -3.48 1.97
N ASP A 204 -9.61 -3.65 3.14
CA ASP A 204 -10.10 -2.56 3.97
C ASP A 204 -9.01 -2.19 4.97
N ILE A 205 -8.50 -0.96 4.89
CA ILE A 205 -7.39 -0.47 5.72
C ILE A 205 -7.94 0.63 6.61
N GLN A 206 -7.71 0.53 7.90
CA GLN A 206 -7.99 1.58 8.87
C GLN A 206 -6.73 1.94 9.64
N VAL A 207 -6.39 3.23 9.69
CA VAL A 207 -5.29 3.74 10.50
C VAL A 207 -5.85 4.67 11.56
N ARG A 208 -5.50 4.38 12.81
CA ARG A 208 -5.94 5.13 13.99
C ARG A 208 -4.75 5.59 14.82
N VAL A 209 -4.92 6.69 15.53
CA VAL A 209 -3.92 7.24 16.44
C VAL A 209 -4.50 7.53 17.82
N GLY A 210 -3.66 7.75 18.84
CA GLY A 210 -4.10 8.18 20.16
C GLY A 210 -4.98 9.43 20.11
N GLY A 211 -6.22 9.27 20.54
CA GLY A 211 -7.17 10.32 20.93
C GLY A 211 -6.88 10.81 22.35
N VAL A 212 -7.38 12.01 22.63
CA VAL A 212 -7.12 12.82 23.84
C VAL A 212 -7.13 12.08 25.17
#